data_AF-A0AAU9LBB0-F1
#
_entry.id   AF-A0AAU9LBB0-F1
#
_cell.length_a   1.000
_cell.length_b   1.000
_cell.length_c   1.000
_cell.angle_alpha   90.00
_cell.angle_beta   90.00
_cell.angle_gamma   90.00
#
_symmetry.space_group_name_H-M   'P 1'
#
loop_
_entity.id
_entity.type
_entity.pdbx_description
1 polymer ?
#
loop_
_entity_poly.entity_id
_entity_poly.type
_entity_poly.pdbx_seq_one_letter_code
_entity_poly.pdbx_strand_id
1 'polypeptide(L)'
;MIRLPTNDLIATLLVRVNNERFTYGLPAICSNKKLQAAAQRHVEDLSKSDFVSDVGTDNSTPQKRVTDAGYKWLSVKSVLPTLVTSG
;
A
#
# COMPACT_ATOMS: atom_id res chain seq x y z
N MET A 1 -5.28 -5.08 23.22
CA MET A 1 -4.92 -4.81 21.80
C MET A 1 -6.01 -3.94 21.21
N ILE A 2 -5.75 -2.66 20.98
CA ILE A 2 -6.74 -1.76 20.36
C ILE A 2 -6.83 -2.15 18.89
N ARG A 3 -7.95 -2.76 18.49
CA ARG A 3 -8.23 -3.05 17.08
C ARG A 3 -8.88 -1.80 16.48
N LEU A 4 -8.06 -0.87 15.99
CA LEU A 4 -8.57 0.25 15.21
C LEU A 4 -9.23 -0.32 13.93
N PRO A 5 -10.42 0.14 13.55
CA PRO A 5 -11.01 -0.23 12.27
C PRO A 5 -10.05 0.19 11.16
N THR A 6 -9.84 -0.67 10.15
CA THR A 6 -8.82 -0.50 9.10
C THR A 6 -8.90 0.85 8.38
N ASN A 7 -10.11 1.42 8.28
CA ASN A 7 -10.33 2.73 7.69
C ASN A 7 -9.66 3.87 8.46
N ASP A 8 -9.61 3.78 9.79
CA ASP A 8 -8.99 4.77 10.67
C ASP A 8 -7.45 4.74 10.54
N LEU A 9 -6.88 3.55 10.35
CA LEU A 9 -5.47 3.37 10.05
C LEU A 9 -5.08 3.98 8.69
N ILE A 10 -5.88 3.76 7.65
CA ILE A 10 -5.63 4.33 6.31
C ILE A 10 -5.72 5.86 6.34
N ALA A 11 -6.71 6.42 7.04
CA ALA A 11 -6.87 7.85 7.18
C ALA A 11 -5.68 8.47 7.95
N THR A 12 -5.31 7.86 9.08
CA THR A 12 -4.15 8.29 9.89
C THR A 12 -2.86 8.23 9.10
N LEU A 13 -2.63 7.15 8.33
CA LEU A 13 -1.45 7.01 7.49
C LEU A 13 -1.41 8.09 6.40
N LEU A 14 -2.53 8.35 5.73
CA LEU A 14 -2.62 9.41 4.71
C LEU A 14 -2.29 10.79 5.29
N VAL A 15 -2.80 11.10 6.48
CA VAL A 15 -2.49 12.34 7.19
C VAL A 15 -0.99 12.44 7.47
N ARG A 16 -0.38 11.37 8.00
CA ARG A 16 1.07 11.35 8.29
C ARG A 16 1.92 11.51 7.03
N VAL A 17 1.58 10.81 5.95
CA VAL A 17 2.28 10.93 4.66
C VAL A 17 2.16 12.35 4.11
N ASN A 18 0.98 12.97 4.20
CA ASN A 18 0.79 14.34 3.71
C ASN A 18 1.50 15.38 4.58
N ASN A 19 1.57 15.18 5.90
CA ASN A 19 2.37 16.03 6.78
C ASN A 19 3.86 15.97 6.40
N GLU A 20 4.38 14.77 6.13
CA GLU A 20 5.76 14.61 5.67
C GLU A 20 5.98 15.22 4.29
N ARG A 21 5.05 15.06 3.36
CA ARG A 21 5.14 15.72 2.04
C ARG A 21 5.20 17.24 2.18
N PHE A 22 4.46 17.81 3.13
CA PHE A 22 4.46 19.23 3.40
C PHE A 22 5.81 19.75 3.93
N THR A 23 6.53 18.98 4.76
CA THR A 23 7.87 19.39 5.26
C THR A 23 8.89 19.53 4.12
N TYR A 24 8.68 18.82 3.01
CA TYR A 24 9.47 18.91 1.78
C TYR A 24 8.84 19.82 0.70
N GLY A 25 7.78 20.57 1.01
CA GLY A 25 7.12 21.47 0.05
C GLY A 25 6.36 20.77 -1.08
N LEU A 26 6.02 19.48 -0.90
CA LEU A 26 5.28 18.68 -1.88
C LEU A 26 3.76 18.78 -1.64
N PRO A 27 2.94 18.74 -2.72
CA PRO A 27 1.49 18.79 -2.58
C PRO A 27 0.94 17.53 -1.90
N ALA A 28 -0.16 17.68 -1.16
CA ALA A 28 -0.87 16.56 -0.57
C ALA A 28 -1.37 15.57 -1.64
N ILE A 29 -1.38 14.28 -1.29
CA ILE A 29 -1.96 13.21 -2.10
C ILE A 29 -3.30 12.75 -1.52
N CYS A 30 -4.12 12.14 -2.36
CA CYS A 30 -5.41 11.57 -1.98
C CYS A 30 -5.36 10.04 -1.99
N SER A 31 -6.20 9.41 -1.18
CA SER A 31 -6.42 7.97 -1.27
C SER A 31 -7.24 7.60 -2.52
N ASN A 32 -7.06 6.37 -3.02
CA ASN A 32 -7.81 5.84 -4.15
C ASN A 32 -8.26 4.41 -3.88
N LYS A 33 -9.57 4.14 -3.98
CA LYS A 33 -10.16 2.83 -3.70
C LYS A 33 -9.62 1.70 -4.58
N LYS A 34 -9.26 1.98 -5.84
CA LYS A 34 -8.69 0.99 -6.76
C LYS A 34 -7.27 0.60 -6.35
N LEU A 35 -6.47 1.59 -5.93
CA LEU A 35 -5.12 1.34 -5.41
C LEU A 35 -5.17 0.61 -4.07
N GLN A 36 -6.14 0.93 -3.21
CA GLN A 36 -6.38 0.18 -1.97
C GLN A 36 -6.74 -1.28 -2.25
N ALA A 37 -7.62 -1.55 -3.22
CA ALA A 37 -7.97 -2.92 -3.60
C ALA A 37 -6.76 -3.70 -4.15
N ALA A 38 -5.93 -3.07 -4.99
CA ALA A 38 -4.70 -3.67 -5.51
C ALA A 38 -3.69 -4.00 -4.39
N ALA A 39 -3.52 -3.11 -3.41
CA ALA A 39 -2.66 -3.32 -2.25
C ALA A 39 -3.21 -4.41 -1.32
N GLN A 40 -4.52 -4.40 -1.04
CA GLN A 40 -5.20 -5.39 -0.19
C GLN A 40 -5.05 -6.81 -0.76
N ARG A 41 -5.30 -6.98 -2.07
CA ARG A 41 -5.09 -8.26 -2.77
C ARG A 41 -3.65 -8.77 -2.61
N HIS A 42 -2.67 -7.86 -2.65
CA HIS A 42 -1.26 -8.23 -2.52
C HIS A 42 -0.92 -8.73 -1.13
N VAL A 43 -1.35 -8.03 -0.08
CA VAL A 43 -1.06 -8.45 1.30
C VAL A 43 -1.82 -9.72 1.67
N GLU A 44 -3.01 -9.95 1.12
CA GLU A 44 -3.74 -11.21 1.25
C GLU A 44 -3.02 -12.39 0.59
N ASP A 45 -2.42 -12.16 -0.59
CA ASP A 45 -1.57 -13.14 -1.26
C ASP A 45 -0.32 -13.45 -0.44
N LEU A 46 0.41 -12.42 0.02
CA LEU A 46 1.61 -12.59 0.83
C LEU A 46 1.30 -13.25 2.19
N SER A 47 0.14 -12.97 2.80
CA SER A 47 -0.24 -13.54 4.10
C SER A 47 -0.36 -15.07 4.12
N LYS A 48 -0.42 -15.69 2.94
CA LYS A 48 -0.44 -17.15 2.75
C LYS A 48 0.97 -17.76 2.69
N SER A 49 2.01 -16.93 2.83
CA SER A 49 3.41 -17.32 2.72
C SER A 49 4.26 -16.61 3.78
N ASP A 50 5.41 -17.18 4.13
CA ASP A 50 6.39 -16.54 5.03
C ASP A 50 7.35 -15.60 4.28
N PHE A 51 6.90 -14.99 3.19
CA PHE A 51 7.72 -14.17 2.29
C PHE A 51 7.08 -12.81 2.02
N VAL A 52 7.92 -11.77 1.93
CA VAL A 52 7.52 -10.41 1.57
C VAL A 52 8.28 -9.99 0.32
N SER A 53 7.55 -9.65 -0.74
CA SER A 53 8.11 -9.21 -2.02
C SER A 53 7.11 -8.35 -2.77
N ASP A 54 7.61 -7.45 -3.61
CA ASP A 54 6.78 -6.69 -4.55
C ASP A 54 6.03 -7.58 -5.56
N VAL A 55 6.58 -8.76 -5.85
CA VAL A 55 5.97 -9.78 -6.69
C VAL A 55 5.22 -10.76 -5.78
N GLY A 56 3.94 -10.95 -6.08
CA GLY A 56 3.09 -11.90 -5.35
C GLY A 56 3.46 -13.35 -5.65
N THR A 57 2.97 -14.27 -4.82
CA THR A 57 3.14 -15.72 -5.02
C THR A 57 2.45 -16.21 -6.31
N ASP A 58 1.48 -15.43 -6.79
CA ASP A 58 0.80 -15.58 -8.08
C ASP A 58 1.55 -14.95 -9.28
N ASN A 59 2.81 -14.56 -9.09
CA ASN A 59 3.63 -13.81 -10.05
C ASN A 59 3.07 -12.43 -10.44
N SER A 60 2.09 -11.89 -9.70
CA SER A 60 1.59 -10.54 -9.97
C SER A 60 2.64 -9.49 -9.62
N THR A 61 2.87 -8.53 -10.52
CA THR A 61 3.64 -7.31 -10.25
C THR A 61 2.73 -6.19 -9.75
N PRO A 62 3.26 -5.12 -9.13
CA PRO A 62 2.45 -3.95 -8.77
C PRO A 62 1.65 -3.39 -9.96
N GLN A 63 2.29 -3.32 -11.13
CA GLN A 63 1.67 -2.89 -12.39
C GLN A 63 0.48 -3.77 -12.75
N LYS A 64 0.65 -5.09 -12.70
CA LYS A 64 -0.43 -6.03 -13.01
C LYS A 64 -1.61 -5.85 -12.05
N ARG A 65 -1.36 -5.76 -10.74
CA ARG A 65 -2.43 -5.58 -9.74
C ARG A 65 -3.19 -4.27 -9.90
N VAL A 66 -2.49 -3.17 -10.21
CA VAL A 66 -3.11 -1.86 -10.45
C VAL A 66 -3.95 -1.84 -11.74
N THR A 67 -3.46 -2.51 -12.80
CA THR A 67 -4.21 -2.70 -14.04
C THR A 67 -5.45 -3.57 -13.82
N ASP A 68 -5.32 -4.69 -13.11
CA ASP A 68 -6.43 -5.61 -12.80
C ASP A 68 -7.51 -4.89 -11.93
N ALA A 69 -7.10 -3.94 -11.07
CA ALA A 69 -8.01 -3.06 -10.32
C ALA A 69 -8.64 -1.92 -11.15
N GLY A 70 -8.30 -1.82 -12.44
CA GLY A 70 -8.85 -0.85 -13.39
C GLY A 70 -8.42 0.60 -13.13
N TYR A 71 -7.27 0.81 -12.51
CA TYR A 71 -6.69 2.15 -12.35
C TYR A 71 -5.82 2.49 -13.57
N LYS A 72 -5.94 3.70 -14.09
CA LYS A 72 -5.11 4.17 -15.22
C LYS A 72 -3.84 4.80 -14.66
N TRP A 73 -2.67 4.33 -15.08
CA TRP A 73 -1.39 4.75 -14.53
C TRP A 73 -0.31 4.91 -15.59
N LEU A 74 0.69 5.75 -15.29
CA LEU A 74 1.92 5.91 -16.08
C LEU A 74 3.12 5.28 -15.37
N SER A 75 3.19 5.43 -14.05
CA SER A 75 4.16 4.75 -13.17
C SER A 75 3.47 4.32 -11.89
N VAL A 76 3.91 3.18 -11.33
CA VAL A 76 3.40 2.59 -10.10
C VAL A 76 4.58 2.18 -9.24
N LYS A 77 4.48 2.46 -7.94
CA LYS A 77 5.40 1.98 -6.90
C LYS A 77 4.58 1.31 -5.81
N SER A 78 5.09 0.19 -5.31
CA SER A 78 4.61 -0.48 -4.11
C SER A 78 5.55 -0.15 -2.97
N VAL A 79 5.03 0.02 -1.76
CA VAL A 79 5.82 0.10 -0.53
C VAL A 79 5.21 -0.91 0.42
N LEU A 80 5.94 -1.97 0.68
CA LEU A 80 5.60 -2.93 1.72
C LEU A 80 6.33 -2.52 3.00
N PRO A 81 5.70 -2.63 4.18
CA PRO A 81 6.47 -2.59 5.40
C PRO A 81 7.47 -3.75 5.32
N THR A 82 8.76 -3.43 5.21
CA THR A 82 9.78 -4.39 5.64
C THR A 82 9.44 -4.72 7.08
N LEU A 83 9.44 -6.01 7.44
CA LEU A 83 9.37 -6.40 8.85
C LEU A 83 10.50 -5.62 9.54
N VAL A 84 10.15 -4.56 10.26
CA VAL A 84 11.02 -4.03 11.29
C VAL A 84 11.00 -5.12 12.35
N THR A 85 11.87 -6.11 12.18
CA THR A 85 12.34 -6.89 13.33
C THR A 85 13.06 -5.87 14.18
N SER A 86 12.32 -5.25 15.10
CA SER A 86 12.85 -4.41 16.15
C SER A 86 14.00 -5.16 16.82
N GLY A 87 15.21 -4.64 16.62
CA GLY A 87 16.36 -4.85 17.50
C GLY A 87 16.66 -3.53 18.17
#